data_AF-A0A1L9UH65-F1
#
_entry.id   AF-A0A1L9UH65-F1
#
_cell.length_a   1.000
_cell.length_b   1.000
_cell.length_c   1.000
_cell.angle_alpha   90.00
_cell.angle_beta   90.00
_cell.angle_gamma   90.00
#
_symmetry.space_group_name_H-M   'P 1'
#
loop_
_entity.id
_entity.type
_entity.pdbx_description
1 polymer ?
#
loop_
_entity_poly.entity_id
_entity_poly.type
_entity_poly.pdbx_seq_one_letter_code
_entity_poly.pdbx_strand_id
1 'polypeptide(L)'
;MAPTESSILGNFLLSPAPLPTIMSLQQFTELFPKRLRSHPHIRALYRELQELRENDMDLVNGNIDKEVRQGETQKAELRKSVAKTGVDGLSSSDQREMDMDVQLFGQPSSTSDYHSPSSLLDAMEQAISDIDRQVSETDEEATAILAMLNSTVGEMSDLRYGKMQGPAGTSGEDMVNEAIRGLNHLEDACYHNYFKMPSIPLHPRASDPSTRVNNPLPQLLQTPSGLALLELQGTINVPSQDNAGRNESSRLSPDSLGNPNGAPVFETPIGKLMFPDYSPQFTAPDDTKWMKRVYLYVGRYQRMTGEVKKLPQPLAIVQRRQKEPSAAADDKEELEIVEIVKYKIYFKNRPEPVNDI
;
A
#
# COMPACT_ATOMS: atom_id res chain seq x y z
N MET A 1 0.69 -22.40 10.98
CA MET A 1 -0.56 -21.62 11.07
C MET A 1 -0.16 -20.15 11.08
N ALA A 2 -0.73 -19.30 10.23
CA ALA A 2 -0.45 -17.87 10.27
C ALA A 2 -1.07 -17.27 11.57
N PRO A 3 -0.42 -16.31 12.22
CA PRO A 3 -0.96 -15.69 13.44
C PRO A 3 -2.27 -14.94 13.14
N THR A 4 -3.22 -15.01 14.06
CA THR A 4 -4.49 -14.26 13.96
C THR A 4 -4.26 -12.77 14.24
N GLU A 5 -5.11 -11.91 13.69
CA GLU A 5 -5.03 -10.46 13.90
C GLU A 5 -5.08 -10.06 15.38
N SER A 6 -6.01 -10.65 16.14
CA SER A 6 -6.07 -10.51 17.60
C SER A 6 -4.74 -10.88 18.27
N SER A 7 -4.08 -11.95 17.82
CA SER A 7 -2.78 -12.34 18.37
C SER A 7 -1.67 -11.36 18.00
N ILE A 8 -1.68 -10.80 16.78
CA ILE A 8 -0.69 -9.79 16.35
C ILE A 8 -0.88 -8.50 17.16
N LEU A 9 -2.11 -7.98 17.21
CA LEU A 9 -2.43 -6.73 17.91
C LEU A 9 -2.22 -6.86 19.42
N GLY A 10 -2.64 -7.97 20.02
CA GLY A 10 -2.40 -8.24 21.44
C GLY A 10 -0.91 -8.35 21.78
N ASN A 11 -0.14 -9.08 20.97
CA ASN A 11 1.30 -9.20 21.20
C ASN A 11 2.04 -7.87 21.02
N PHE A 12 1.62 -7.05 20.06
CA PHE A 12 2.27 -5.77 19.78
C PHE A 12 1.90 -4.69 20.80
N LEU A 13 0.61 -4.60 21.17
CA LEU A 13 0.09 -3.49 21.97
C LEU A 13 -0.01 -3.80 23.47
N LEU A 14 -0.30 -5.04 23.86
CA LEU A 14 -0.56 -5.40 25.26
C LEU A 14 0.62 -6.10 25.93
N SER A 15 1.40 -6.91 25.22
CA SER A 15 2.56 -7.61 25.79
C SER A 15 3.64 -6.68 26.38
N PRO A 16 4.05 -5.57 25.72
CA PRO A 16 5.02 -4.65 26.29
C PRO A 16 4.39 -3.61 27.24
N ALA A 17 3.07 -3.59 27.40
CA ALA A 17 2.36 -2.51 28.06
C ALA A 17 2.44 -2.48 29.59
N PRO A 18 2.53 -3.58 30.37
CA PRO A 18 2.49 -3.50 31.83
C PRO A 18 3.58 -2.60 32.41
N LEU A 19 3.24 -1.78 33.41
CA LEU A 19 4.21 -0.88 34.07
C LEU A 19 5.47 -1.62 34.55
N PRO A 20 5.39 -2.80 35.19
CA PRO A 20 6.58 -3.53 35.63
C PRO A 20 7.51 -3.97 34.49
N THR A 21 6.99 -4.16 33.28
CA THR A 21 7.77 -4.52 32.09
C THR A 21 8.56 -3.33 31.56
N ILE A 22 7.99 -2.12 31.65
CA ILE A 22 8.60 -0.87 31.17
C ILE A 22 9.56 -0.29 32.21
N MET A 23 9.15 -0.30 33.48
CA MET A 23 9.89 0.26 34.59
C MET A 23 9.50 -0.46 35.87
N SER A 24 10.43 -1.24 36.41
CA SER A 24 10.24 -1.92 37.69
C SER A 24 10.10 -0.95 38.86
N LEU A 25 9.49 -1.39 39.96
CA LEU A 25 9.39 -0.61 41.20
C LEU A 25 10.77 -0.11 41.70
N GLN A 26 11.83 -0.91 41.49
CA GLN A 26 13.19 -0.53 41.86
C GLN A 26 13.66 0.68 41.03
N GLN A 27 13.55 0.60 39.70
CA GLN A 27 13.91 1.69 38.80
C GLN A 27 13.08 2.94 39.06
N PHE A 28 11.78 2.78 39.32
CA PHE A 28 10.92 3.90 39.70
C PHE A 28 11.36 4.56 41.01
N THR A 29 11.74 3.77 42.01
CA THR A 29 12.24 4.27 43.29
C THR A 29 13.56 5.03 43.12
N GLU A 30 14.38 4.67 42.15
CA GLU A 30 15.66 5.34 41.87
C GLU A 30 15.48 6.77 41.33
N LEU A 31 14.33 7.10 40.73
CA LEU A 31 13.98 8.45 40.27
C LEU A 31 13.87 9.46 41.42
N PHE A 32 13.66 8.98 42.65
CA PHE A 32 13.53 9.83 43.83
C PHE A 32 14.87 10.02 44.55
N PRO A 33 15.09 11.19 45.20
CA PRO A 33 16.28 11.44 46.01
C PRO A 33 16.49 10.36 47.08
N LYS A 34 17.75 9.96 47.34
CA LYS A 34 18.11 8.86 48.26
C LYS A 34 17.41 8.93 49.64
N ARG A 35 17.17 10.13 50.15
CA ARG A 35 16.51 10.38 51.46
C ARG A 35 15.02 10.01 51.47
N LEU A 36 14.37 10.01 50.31
CA LEU A 36 12.93 9.77 50.16
C LEU A 36 12.62 8.38 49.60
N ARG A 37 13.62 7.59 49.16
CA ARG A 37 13.41 6.27 48.54
C ARG A 37 12.73 5.24 49.44
N SER A 38 12.85 5.40 50.76
CA SER A 38 12.17 4.55 51.75
C SER A 38 10.76 5.04 52.10
N HIS A 39 10.27 6.12 51.48
CA HIS A 39 8.98 6.71 51.80
C HIS A 39 7.82 5.82 51.29
N PRO A 40 6.81 5.49 52.12
CA PRO A 40 5.73 4.57 51.75
C PRO A 40 4.90 5.06 50.56
N HIS A 41 4.75 6.37 50.38
CA HIS A 41 4.00 6.95 49.25
C HIS A 41 4.59 6.64 47.87
N ILE A 42 5.89 6.33 47.74
CA ILE A 42 6.48 5.96 46.44
C ILE A 42 5.88 4.63 45.96
N ARG A 43 5.68 3.68 46.88
CA ARG A 43 5.03 2.40 46.57
C ARG A 43 3.54 2.57 46.28
N ALA A 44 2.88 3.50 46.98
CA ALA A 44 1.47 3.82 46.72
C ALA A 44 1.29 4.45 45.33
N LEU A 45 2.12 5.44 44.98
CA LEU A 45 2.10 6.08 43.66
C LEU A 45 2.41 5.09 42.53
N TYR A 46 3.37 4.18 42.73
CA TYR A 46 3.66 3.15 41.74
C TYR A 46 2.46 2.20 41.52
N ARG A 47 1.72 1.87 42.58
CA ARG A 47 0.48 1.07 42.46
C ARG A 47 -0.62 1.82 41.73
N GLU A 48 -0.79 3.11 42.03
CA GLU A 48 -1.78 3.96 41.34
C GLU A 48 -1.46 4.10 39.85
N LEU A 49 -0.18 4.29 39.50
CA LEU A 49 0.25 4.30 38.09
C LEU A 49 0.07 2.93 37.40
N GLN A 50 0.22 1.84 38.15
CA GLN A 50 -0.06 0.51 37.64
C GLN A 50 -1.56 0.36 37.34
N GLU A 51 -2.43 0.78 38.26
CA GLU A 51 -3.90 0.72 38.09
C GLU A 51 -4.39 1.60 36.93
N LEU A 52 -3.91 2.84 36.82
CA LEU A 52 -4.23 3.72 35.69
C LEU A 52 -3.84 3.09 34.35
N ARG A 53 -2.69 2.43 34.31
CA ARG A 53 -2.19 1.79 33.10
C ARG A 53 -2.94 0.50 32.77
N GLU A 54 -3.38 -0.25 33.78
CA GLU A 54 -4.26 -1.41 33.58
C GLU A 54 -5.61 -0.96 32.97
N ASN A 55 -6.19 0.16 33.44
CA ASN A 55 -7.40 0.73 32.83
C ASN A 55 -7.19 1.14 31.36
N ASP A 56 -6.05 1.75 31.03
CA ASP A 56 -5.71 2.09 29.64
C ASP A 56 -5.55 0.82 28.78
N MET A 57 -4.92 -0.22 29.34
CA MET A 57 -4.76 -1.51 28.65
C MET A 57 -6.11 -2.17 28.39
N ASP A 58 -7.07 -2.10 29.31
CA ASP A 58 -8.43 -2.61 29.12
C ASP A 58 -9.16 -1.87 27.99
N LEU A 59 -8.98 -0.55 27.89
CA LEU A 59 -9.52 0.25 26.79
C LEU A 59 -8.89 -0.14 25.44
N VAL A 60 -7.56 -0.32 25.41
CA VAL A 60 -6.86 -0.80 24.21
C VAL A 60 -7.34 -2.20 23.83
N ASN A 61 -7.54 -3.09 24.79
CA ASN A 61 -8.06 -4.44 24.55
C ASN A 61 -9.47 -4.40 23.93
N GLY A 62 -10.36 -3.57 24.47
CA GLY A 62 -11.68 -3.35 23.90
C GLY A 62 -11.65 -2.74 22.49
N ASN A 63 -10.64 -1.92 22.17
CA ASN A 63 -10.45 -1.41 20.81
C ASN A 63 -9.89 -2.48 19.86
N ILE A 64 -9.03 -3.38 20.32
CA ILE A 64 -8.57 -4.52 19.53
C ILE A 64 -9.76 -5.40 19.15
N ASP A 65 -10.69 -5.66 20.06
CA ASP A 65 -11.90 -6.44 19.74
C ASP A 65 -12.77 -5.76 18.67
N LYS A 66 -12.89 -4.44 18.71
CA LYS A 66 -13.60 -3.66 17.68
C LYS A 66 -12.86 -3.73 16.33
N GLU A 67 -11.55 -3.55 16.34
CA GLU A 67 -10.71 -3.60 15.14
C GLU A 67 -10.80 -4.96 14.47
N VAL A 68 -10.73 -6.07 15.23
CA VAL A 68 -10.84 -7.42 14.69
C VAL A 68 -12.19 -7.65 14.00
N ARG A 69 -13.29 -7.17 14.60
CA ARG A 69 -14.62 -7.25 13.97
C ARG A 69 -14.68 -6.43 12.68
N GLN A 70 -14.12 -5.22 12.70
CA GLN A 70 -14.06 -4.37 11.51
C GLN A 70 -13.17 -4.99 10.43
N GLY A 71 -12.05 -5.60 10.78
CA GLY A 71 -11.15 -6.30 9.88
C GLY A 71 -11.83 -7.49 9.20
N GLU A 72 -12.70 -8.23 9.91
CA GLU A 72 -13.52 -9.28 9.31
C GLU A 72 -14.51 -8.73 8.28
N THR A 73 -15.23 -7.64 8.61
CA THR A 73 -16.15 -6.97 7.70
C THR A 73 -15.43 -6.42 6.47
N GLN A 74 -14.30 -5.72 6.66
CA GLN A 74 -13.47 -5.20 5.56
C GLN A 74 -12.92 -6.32 4.68
N LYS A 75 -12.52 -7.45 5.27
CA LYS A 75 -12.06 -8.62 4.50
C LYS A 75 -13.22 -9.28 3.74
N ALA A 76 -14.43 -9.30 4.28
CA ALA A 76 -15.62 -9.77 3.58
C ALA A 76 -16.00 -8.83 2.44
N GLU A 77 -15.94 -7.52 2.66
CA GLU A 77 -16.17 -6.50 1.63
C GLU A 77 -15.10 -6.54 0.54
N LEU A 78 -13.82 -6.76 0.90
CA LEU A 78 -12.73 -6.95 -0.05
C LEU A 78 -12.97 -8.20 -0.89
N ARG A 79 -13.41 -9.32 -0.29
CA ARG A 79 -13.79 -10.52 -1.06
C ARG A 79 -14.96 -10.25 -1.99
N LYS A 80 -15.98 -9.52 -1.53
CA LYS A 80 -17.17 -9.14 -2.32
C LYS A 80 -16.81 -8.19 -3.47
N SER A 81 -15.93 -7.23 -3.24
CA SER A 81 -15.43 -6.30 -4.27
C SER A 81 -14.48 -6.99 -5.24
N VAL A 82 -13.63 -7.92 -4.79
CA VAL A 82 -12.82 -8.75 -5.70
C VAL A 82 -13.71 -9.62 -6.60
N ALA A 83 -14.77 -10.23 -6.05
CA ALA A 83 -15.74 -11.00 -6.81
C ALA A 83 -16.59 -10.14 -7.77
N LYS A 84 -16.91 -8.91 -7.39
CA LYS A 84 -17.72 -7.98 -8.21
C LYS A 84 -16.91 -7.24 -9.28
N THR A 85 -15.68 -6.84 -8.95
CA THR A 85 -14.78 -6.06 -9.83
C THR A 85 -13.99 -6.97 -10.78
N GLY A 86 -14.10 -8.30 -10.65
CA GLY A 86 -13.62 -9.23 -11.67
C GLY A 86 -12.14 -9.05 -11.98
N VAL A 87 -11.30 -8.90 -10.95
CA VAL A 87 -9.85 -8.70 -11.15
C VAL A 87 -9.17 -9.97 -11.70
N ASP A 88 -9.87 -11.11 -11.68
CA ASP A 88 -9.45 -12.36 -12.35
C ASP A 88 -9.91 -12.47 -13.81
N GLY A 89 -10.59 -11.45 -14.38
CA GLY A 89 -11.07 -11.51 -15.76
C GLY A 89 -12.16 -12.56 -15.99
N LEU A 90 -12.71 -13.12 -14.92
CA LEU A 90 -13.84 -14.04 -14.94
C LEU A 90 -15.06 -13.26 -14.47
N SER A 91 -15.99 -13.02 -15.39
CA SER A 91 -17.31 -12.54 -15.03
C SER A 91 -18.04 -13.62 -14.22
N SER A 92 -19.09 -13.23 -13.49
CA SER A 92 -19.99 -14.20 -12.86
C SER A 92 -20.60 -15.20 -13.85
N SER A 93 -20.58 -14.88 -15.15
CA SER A 93 -20.97 -15.80 -16.23
C SER A 93 -19.88 -16.81 -16.53
N ASP A 94 -18.61 -16.38 -16.60
CA ASP A 94 -17.47 -17.25 -16.91
C ASP A 94 -17.20 -18.26 -15.77
N GLN A 95 -17.43 -17.85 -14.52
CA GLN A 95 -17.36 -18.75 -13.38
C GLN A 95 -18.45 -19.84 -13.43
N ARG A 96 -19.69 -19.49 -13.84
CA ARG A 96 -20.77 -20.46 -14.04
C ARG A 96 -20.54 -21.38 -15.24
N GLU A 97 -19.95 -20.86 -16.30
CA GLU A 97 -19.59 -21.63 -17.49
C GLU A 97 -18.49 -22.65 -17.18
N MET A 98 -17.46 -22.25 -16.40
CA MET A 98 -16.45 -23.18 -15.90
C MET A 98 -17.01 -24.21 -14.92
N ASP A 99 -17.90 -23.83 -14.01
CA ASP A 99 -18.56 -24.80 -13.12
C ASP A 99 -19.43 -25.79 -13.91
N MET A 100 -20.11 -25.34 -14.97
CA MET A 100 -20.85 -26.22 -15.89
C MET A 100 -19.92 -27.14 -16.70
N ASP A 101 -18.81 -26.63 -17.23
CA ASP A 101 -17.84 -27.41 -18.01
C ASP A 101 -17.09 -28.44 -17.15
N VAL A 102 -16.79 -28.11 -15.89
CA VAL A 102 -16.24 -29.06 -14.90
C VAL A 102 -17.24 -30.17 -14.60
N GLN A 103 -18.53 -29.85 -14.49
CA GLN A 103 -19.59 -30.85 -14.27
C GLN A 103 -19.87 -31.71 -15.52
N LEU A 104 -19.67 -31.17 -16.72
CA LEU A 104 -20.01 -31.85 -17.99
C LEU A 104 -18.84 -32.65 -18.59
N PHE A 105 -17.59 -32.20 -18.37
CA PHE A 105 -16.38 -32.78 -19.00
C PHE A 105 -15.26 -33.15 -18.02
N GLY A 106 -15.35 -32.81 -16.73
CA GLY A 106 -14.37 -33.20 -15.72
C GLY A 106 -14.45 -34.69 -15.37
N GLN A 107 -13.29 -35.36 -15.24
CA GLN A 107 -13.26 -36.70 -14.63
C GLN A 107 -13.91 -36.64 -13.23
N PRO A 108 -14.71 -37.65 -12.84
CA PRO A 108 -15.39 -37.67 -11.55
C PRO A 108 -14.37 -37.93 -10.42
N SER A 109 -13.60 -36.90 -10.08
CA SER A 109 -12.89 -36.87 -8.80
C SER A 109 -13.93 -36.54 -7.75
N SER A 110 -14.19 -37.52 -6.91
CA SER A 110 -15.16 -37.53 -5.83
C SER A 110 -14.97 -36.37 -4.84
N THR A 111 -15.74 -35.29 -5.00
CA THR A 111 -16.31 -34.53 -3.90
C THR A 111 -17.77 -34.29 -4.25
N SER A 112 -18.65 -35.08 -3.65
CA SER A 112 -20.08 -34.93 -3.80
C SER A 112 -20.53 -33.65 -3.10
N ASP A 113 -20.51 -32.52 -3.80
CA ASP A 113 -21.29 -31.32 -3.44
C ASP A 113 -22.77 -31.51 -3.79
N TYR A 114 -23.29 -32.72 -3.57
CA TYR A 114 -24.71 -33.00 -3.65
C TYR A 114 -25.25 -32.91 -2.23
N HIS A 115 -26.00 -31.84 -1.95
CA HIS A 115 -26.74 -31.78 -0.71
C HIS A 115 -27.73 -32.94 -0.64
N SER A 116 -27.75 -33.68 0.47
CA SER A 116 -28.92 -34.47 0.82
C SER A 116 -30.10 -33.52 1.13
N PRO A 117 -31.36 -33.97 1.06
CA PRO A 117 -32.50 -33.13 1.43
C PRO A 117 -32.35 -32.51 2.83
N SER A 118 -31.73 -33.22 3.77
CA SER A 118 -31.43 -32.71 5.11
C SER A 118 -30.34 -31.63 5.09
N SER A 119 -29.21 -31.88 4.41
CA SER A 119 -28.13 -30.90 4.31
C SER A 119 -28.55 -29.64 3.55
N LEU A 120 -29.45 -29.78 2.58
CA LEU A 120 -30.02 -28.64 1.86
C LEU A 120 -30.93 -27.83 2.77
N LEU A 121 -31.79 -28.49 3.56
CA LEU A 121 -32.65 -27.81 4.53
C LEU A 121 -31.83 -27.07 5.58
N ASP A 122 -30.79 -27.70 6.13
CA ASP A 122 -29.88 -27.07 7.10
C ASP A 122 -29.17 -25.85 6.48
N ALA A 123 -28.71 -25.96 5.22
CA ALA A 123 -28.08 -24.85 4.51
C ALA A 123 -29.08 -23.72 4.20
N MET A 124 -30.33 -24.05 3.86
CA MET A 124 -31.39 -23.07 3.65
C MET A 124 -31.78 -22.36 4.95
N GLU A 125 -31.87 -23.07 6.06
CA GLU A 125 -32.16 -22.50 7.37
C GLU A 125 -31.04 -21.58 7.84
N GLN A 126 -29.78 -21.97 7.63
CA GLN A 126 -28.63 -21.11 7.88
C GLN A 126 -28.65 -19.86 6.98
N ALA A 127 -28.98 -20.01 5.69
CA ALA A 127 -29.07 -18.88 4.77
C ALA A 127 -30.21 -17.92 5.16
N ILE A 128 -31.35 -18.43 5.65
CA ILE A 128 -32.43 -17.60 6.18
C ILE A 128 -31.94 -16.83 7.41
N SER A 129 -31.30 -17.52 8.36
CA SER A 129 -30.75 -16.87 9.55
C SER A 129 -29.70 -15.80 9.22
N ASP A 130 -28.86 -16.06 8.22
CA ASP A 130 -27.84 -15.10 7.76
C ASP A 130 -28.47 -13.88 7.07
N ILE A 131 -29.52 -14.07 6.27
CA ILE A 131 -30.27 -12.98 5.64
C ILE A 131 -30.99 -12.15 6.70
N ASP A 132 -31.68 -12.78 7.65
CA ASP A 132 -32.36 -12.07 8.73
C ASP A 132 -31.37 -11.24 9.57
N ARG A 133 -30.17 -11.79 9.83
CA ARG A 133 -29.08 -11.06 10.48
C ARG A 133 -28.63 -9.85 9.65
N GLN A 134 -28.43 -10.04 8.34
CA GLN A 134 -28.05 -8.94 7.44
C GLN A 134 -29.12 -7.86 7.35
N VAL A 135 -30.41 -8.22 7.37
CA VAL A 135 -31.52 -7.26 7.39
C VAL A 135 -31.49 -6.45 8.68
N SER A 136 -31.31 -7.10 9.84
CA SER A 136 -31.20 -6.43 11.13
C SER A 136 -30.00 -5.48 11.18
N GLU A 137 -28.84 -5.92 10.71
CA GLU A 137 -27.61 -5.11 10.67
C GLU A 137 -27.77 -3.89 9.73
N THR A 138 -28.41 -4.08 8.58
CA THR A 138 -28.68 -2.99 7.63
C THR A 138 -29.68 -1.97 8.21
N ASP A 139 -30.68 -2.42 8.97
CA ASP A 139 -31.65 -1.54 9.62
C ASP A 139 -31.01 -0.74 10.77
N GLU A 140 -30.14 -1.37 11.56
CA GLU A 140 -29.30 -0.69 12.56
C GLU A 140 -28.39 0.38 11.91
N GLU A 141 -27.76 0.05 10.78
CA GLU A 141 -26.94 1.01 10.04
C GLU A 141 -27.78 2.17 9.47
N ALA A 142 -28.95 1.87 8.91
CA ALA A 142 -29.86 2.88 8.37
C ALA A 142 -30.37 3.83 9.48
N THR A 143 -30.72 3.29 10.65
CA THR A 143 -31.14 4.10 11.80
C THR A 143 -29.99 4.94 12.35
N ALA A 144 -28.77 4.43 12.39
CA ALA A 144 -27.58 5.20 12.76
C ALA A 144 -27.32 6.35 11.78
N ILE A 145 -27.40 6.10 10.48
CA ILE A 145 -27.25 7.14 9.44
C ILE A 145 -28.35 8.19 9.56
N LEU A 146 -29.60 7.78 9.78
CA LEU A 146 -30.71 8.73 10.00
C LEU A 146 -30.51 9.56 11.27
N ALA A 147 -29.98 8.97 12.34
CA ALA A 147 -29.65 9.70 13.56
C ALA A 147 -28.54 10.74 13.32
N MET A 148 -27.47 10.37 12.60
CA MET A 148 -26.42 11.31 12.21
C MET A 148 -26.94 12.44 11.32
N LEU A 149 -27.80 12.12 10.34
CA LEU A 149 -28.41 13.11 9.46
C LEU A 149 -29.28 14.08 10.27
N ASN A 150 -30.10 13.57 11.18
CA ASN A 150 -30.92 14.40 12.06
C ASN A 150 -30.08 15.26 13.00
N SER A 151 -28.96 14.74 13.54
CA SER A 151 -28.00 15.54 14.32
C SER A 151 -27.42 16.67 13.49
N THR A 152 -26.95 16.37 12.27
CA THR A 152 -26.36 17.35 11.35
C THR A 152 -27.38 18.41 10.94
N VAL A 153 -28.62 18.00 10.64
CA VAL A 153 -29.72 18.93 10.35
C VAL A 153 -30.09 19.75 11.59
N GLY A 154 -30.01 19.17 12.79
CA GLY A 154 -30.17 19.86 14.06
C GLY A 154 -29.11 20.95 14.25
N GLU A 155 -27.84 20.62 14.06
CA GLU A 155 -26.71 21.56 14.12
C GLU A 155 -26.84 22.67 13.08
N MET A 156 -27.19 22.34 11.83
CA MET A 156 -27.44 23.33 10.78
C MET A 156 -28.71 24.17 11.03
N SER A 157 -29.71 23.61 11.70
CA SER A 157 -30.92 24.34 12.10
C SER A 157 -30.66 25.25 13.29
N ASP A 158 -29.77 24.87 14.21
CA ASP A 158 -29.31 25.71 15.31
C ASP A 158 -28.47 26.89 14.79
N LEU A 159 -27.70 26.69 13.70
CA LEU A 159 -27.03 27.79 13.00
C LEU A 159 -28.01 28.77 12.31
N ARG A 160 -29.18 28.28 11.87
CA ARG A 160 -30.17 29.08 11.12
C ARG A 160 -31.24 29.71 12.02
N TYR A 161 -31.64 29.04 13.09
CA TYR A 161 -32.75 29.41 13.97
C TYR A 161 -32.38 29.42 15.46
N GLY A 162 -31.24 28.85 15.84
CA GLY A 162 -30.68 28.90 17.18
C GLY A 162 -29.97 30.21 17.48
N LYS A 163 -29.70 30.44 18.76
CA LYS A 163 -29.14 31.69 19.30
C LYS A 163 -27.69 31.92 18.84
N MET A 164 -27.50 32.41 17.64
CA MET A 164 -26.40 33.34 17.33
C MET A 164 -26.73 34.72 17.94
N GLN A 165 -27.15 34.75 19.22
CA GLN A 165 -27.15 35.98 20.00
C GLN A 165 -25.73 36.14 20.51
N GLY A 166 -24.92 36.85 19.73
CA GLY A 166 -23.68 37.41 20.20
C GLY A 166 -23.91 38.32 21.42
N PRO A 167 -22.82 38.86 22.01
CA PRO A 167 -22.91 39.80 23.13
C PRO A 167 -23.91 40.91 22.82
N ALA A 168 -24.67 41.32 23.84
CA ALA A 168 -25.77 42.26 23.73
C ALA A 168 -25.38 43.48 22.87
N GLY A 169 -26.02 43.63 21.70
CA GLY A 169 -25.83 44.76 20.78
C GLY A 169 -25.34 44.41 19.37
N THR A 170 -25.04 43.14 19.07
CA THR A 170 -24.69 42.71 17.69
C THR A 170 -25.92 42.09 17.01
N SER A 171 -26.28 42.60 15.82
CA SER A 171 -27.37 42.03 15.03
C SER A 171 -26.95 40.68 14.47
N GLY A 172 -27.88 39.73 14.31
CA GLY A 172 -27.59 38.43 13.69
C GLY A 172 -26.96 38.56 12.29
N GLU A 173 -27.27 39.63 11.56
CA GLU A 173 -26.66 39.96 10.28
C GLU A 173 -25.18 40.33 10.39
N ASP A 174 -24.75 41.00 11.46
CA ASP A 174 -23.36 41.40 11.64
C ASP A 174 -22.45 40.20 11.89
N MET A 175 -22.95 39.21 12.63
CA MET A 175 -22.23 37.95 12.84
C MET A 175 -22.15 37.10 11.58
N VAL A 176 -23.22 37.05 10.79
CA VAL A 176 -23.20 36.35 9.48
C VAL A 176 -22.19 37.01 8.55
N ASN A 177 -22.16 38.34 8.50
CA ASN A 177 -21.17 39.07 7.71
C ASN A 177 -19.74 38.85 8.21
N GLU A 178 -19.55 38.73 9.53
CA GLU A 178 -18.23 38.43 10.11
C GLU A 178 -17.79 36.99 9.84
N ALA A 179 -18.70 36.02 9.91
CA ALA A 179 -18.43 34.64 9.53
C ALA A 179 -18.09 34.52 8.02
N ILE A 180 -18.81 35.23 7.15
CA ILE A 180 -18.50 35.32 5.72
C ILE A 180 -17.12 35.95 5.51
N ARG A 181 -16.79 37.02 6.25
CA ARG A 181 -15.44 37.62 6.19
C ARG A 181 -14.35 36.67 6.68
N GLY A 182 -14.60 35.89 7.73
CA GLY A 182 -13.68 34.88 8.22
C GLY A 182 -13.47 33.74 7.23
N LEU A 183 -14.55 33.28 6.57
CA LEU A 183 -14.48 32.27 5.51
C LEU A 183 -13.74 32.79 4.28
N ASN A 184 -13.97 34.03 3.85
CA ASN A 184 -13.21 34.66 2.78
C ASN A 184 -11.73 34.82 3.13
N HIS A 185 -11.40 35.17 4.38
CA HIS A 185 -9.99 35.21 4.83
C HIS A 185 -9.35 33.81 4.87
N LEU A 186 -10.12 32.78 5.24
CA LEU A 186 -9.64 31.40 5.21
C LEU A 186 -9.44 30.92 3.78
N GLU A 187 -10.38 31.23 2.89
CA GLU A 187 -10.29 30.98 1.45
C GLU A 187 -9.06 31.68 0.86
N ASP A 188 -8.88 32.97 1.15
CA ASP A 188 -7.69 33.73 0.76
C ASP A 188 -6.42 33.12 1.35
N ALA A 189 -6.39 32.70 2.62
CA ALA A 189 -5.22 32.07 3.23
C ALA A 189 -4.91 30.69 2.62
N CYS A 190 -5.94 29.92 2.27
CA CYS A 190 -5.82 28.65 1.56
C CYS A 190 -5.28 28.86 0.14
N TYR A 191 -5.78 29.86 -0.59
CA TYR A 191 -5.27 30.21 -1.92
C TYR A 191 -3.87 30.85 -1.87
N HIS A 192 -3.58 31.66 -0.87
CA HIS A 192 -2.30 32.35 -0.73
C HIS A 192 -1.17 31.39 -0.36
N ASN A 193 -1.46 30.34 0.43
CA ASN A 193 -0.55 29.21 0.63
C ASN A 193 -0.45 28.28 -0.59
N TYR A 194 -1.51 28.18 -1.41
CA TYR A 194 -1.47 27.44 -2.67
C TYR A 194 -0.54 28.07 -3.72
N PHE A 195 -0.31 29.39 -3.67
CA PHE A 195 0.60 30.09 -4.58
C PHE A 195 2.07 30.15 -4.12
N LYS A 196 2.39 29.64 -2.93
CA LYS A 196 3.78 29.42 -2.48
C LYS A 196 4.17 27.95 -2.59
N MET A 197 3.76 27.28 -3.68
CA MET A 197 4.36 26.01 -4.03
C MET A 197 5.83 26.25 -4.40
N PRO A 198 6.80 25.56 -3.77
CA PRO A 198 8.18 25.61 -4.24
C PRO A 198 8.20 25.12 -5.69
N SER A 199 8.44 26.04 -6.62
CA SER A 199 8.56 25.72 -8.04
C SER A 199 9.99 25.27 -8.32
N ILE A 200 10.12 24.06 -8.83
CA ILE A 200 11.38 23.45 -9.25
C ILE A 200 11.37 23.39 -10.78
N PRO A 201 12.31 24.06 -11.48
CA PRO A 201 12.40 24.00 -12.94
C PRO A 201 12.59 22.57 -13.43
N LEU A 202 11.81 22.17 -14.44
CA LEU A 202 11.94 20.89 -15.13
C LEU A 202 12.42 21.13 -16.56
N HIS A 203 13.59 20.60 -16.88
CA HIS A 203 14.18 20.66 -18.21
C HIS A 203 13.72 19.47 -19.07
N PRO A 204 13.22 19.69 -20.29
CA PRO A 204 12.69 18.61 -21.13
C PRO A 204 13.78 17.73 -21.78
N ARG A 205 15.06 18.08 -21.66
CA ARG A 205 16.18 17.33 -22.22
C ARG A 205 17.26 17.15 -21.16
N ALA A 206 17.79 15.93 -21.06
CA ALA A 206 18.97 15.64 -20.26
C ALA A 206 20.18 16.45 -20.76
N SER A 207 20.97 16.92 -19.80
CA SER A 207 22.20 17.67 -20.04
C SER A 207 23.35 16.80 -20.58
N ASP A 208 23.35 15.51 -20.26
CA ASP A 208 24.28 14.52 -20.82
C ASP A 208 23.49 13.40 -21.53
N PRO A 209 23.50 13.33 -22.88
CA PRO A 209 22.86 12.24 -23.59
C PRO A 209 23.68 10.96 -23.38
N SER A 210 23.19 10.10 -22.49
CA SER A 210 23.80 8.80 -22.21
C SER A 210 24.16 8.06 -23.50
N THR A 211 25.40 7.57 -23.55
CA THR A 211 25.89 6.79 -24.69
C THR A 211 24.99 5.58 -24.90
N ARG A 212 24.53 5.35 -26.13
CA ARG A 212 23.71 4.18 -26.47
C ARG A 212 24.46 2.91 -26.09
N VAL A 213 24.07 2.29 -24.98
CA VAL A 213 24.60 0.98 -24.59
C VAL A 213 23.92 -0.06 -25.48
N ASN A 214 24.70 -0.94 -26.07
CA ASN A 214 24.17 -2.02 -26.89
C ASN A 214 23.41 -3.01 -25.99
N ASN A 215 22.08 -2.96 -26.02
CA ASN A 215 21.21 -3.76 -25.16
C ASN A 215 20.51 -4.85 -25.99
N PRO A 216 20.47 -6.12 -25.52
CA PRO A 216 19.80 -7.23 -26.20
C PRO A 216 18.25 -7.19 -26.15
N LEU A 217 17.63 -6.25 -25.42
CA LEU A 217 16.18 -6.13 -25.33
C LEU A 217 15.53 -5.77 -26.68
N PRO A 218 14.26 -6.09 -26.91
CA PRO A 218 13.51 -5.57 -28.06
C PRO A 218 13.57 -4.04 -28.16
N GLN A 219 13.84 -3.48 -29.34
CA GLN A 219 14.00 -2.02 -29.54
C GLN A 219 12.80 -1.20 -29.04
N LEU A 220 11.59 -1.76 -29.13
CA LEU A 220 10.39 -1.09 -28.68
C LEU A 220 10.33 -0.91 -27.14
N LEU A 221 10.97 -1.81 -26.40
CA LEU A 221 11.06 -1.75 -24.94
C LEU A 221 12.19 -0.83 -24.47
N GLN A 222 13.17 -0.60 -25.35
CA GLN A 222 14.32 0.22 -25.04
C GLN A 222 13.98 1.70 -25.17
N THR A 223 14.37 2.47 -24.17
CA THR A 223 14.55 3.91 -24.30
C THR A 223 15.83 4.20 -25.09
N PRO A 224 16.08 5.45 -25.54
CA PRO A 224 17.30 5.80 -26.28
C PRO A 224 18.62 5.46 -25.58
N SER A 225 18.63 5.37 -24.25
CA SER A 225 19.78 4.95 -23.44
C SER A 225 19.91 3.43 -23.27
N GLY A 226 18.87 2.68 -23.63
CA GLY A 226 18.78 1.24 -23.42
C GLY A 226 18.11 0.82 -22.11
N LEU A 227 17.39 1.69 -21.39
CA LEU A 227 16.59 1.28 -20.23
C LEU A 227 15.25 0.65 -20.64
N ALA A 228 14.66 -0.13 -19.74
CA ALA A 228 13.32 -0.69 -19.87
C ALA A 228 12.62 -0.73 -18.51
N LEU A 229 11.28 -0.64 -18.50
CA LEU A 229 10.49 -0.72 -17.28
C LEU A 229 9.97 -2.14 -17.06
N LEU A 230 10.33 -2.70 -15.90
CA LEU A 230 9.86 -3.98 -15.39
C LEU A 230 8.93 -3.75 -14.20
N GLU A 231 7.72 -4.29 -14.25
CA GLU A 231 6.73 -4.22 -13.19
C GLU A 231 6.35 -5.63 -12.73
N LEU A 232 6.45 -5.88 -11.43
CA LEU A 232 6.21 -7.17 -10.80
C LEU A 232 5.25 -6.99 -9.63
N GLN A 233 4.18 -7.78 -9.59
CA GLN A 233 3.25 -7.82 -8.47
C GLN A 233 3.82 -8.69 -7.35
N GLY A 234 4.59 -8.07 -6.45
CA GLY A 234 5.26 -8.75 -5.34
C GLY A 234 6.56 -8.04 -4.95
N THR A 235 7.39 -8.72 -4.17
CA THR A 235 8.70 -8.21 -3.74
C THR A 235 9.80 -9.13 -4.22
N ILE A 236 10.95 -8.56 -4.61
CA ILE A 236 12.15 -9.33 -4.95
C ILE A 236 13.02 -9.41 -3.69
N ASN A 237 13.24 -10.63 -3.21
CA ASN A 237 14.14 -10.86 -2.08
C ASN A 237 15.57 -10.93 -2.60
N VAL A 238 16.36 -9.89 -2.33
CA VAL A 238 17.80 -9.84 -2.63
C VAL A 238 18.61 -10.15 -1.37
N PRO A 239 19.78 -10.80 -1.48
CA PRO A 239 20.61 -11.12 -0.33
C PRO A 239 21.09 -9.85 0.40
N SER A 240 20.96 -9.82 1.72
CA SER A 240 21.44 -8.74 2.58
C SER A 240 22.97 -8.67 2.55
N GLN A 241 23.49 -7.44 2.50
CA GLN A 241 24.90 -7.09 2.32
C GLN A 241 25.84 -7.68 3.40
N ASP A 242 25.32 -8.00 4.59
CA ASP A 242 26.11 -8.47 5.75
C ASP A 242 26.76 -9.85 5.55
N ASN A 243 26.32 -10.63 4.55
CA ASN A 243 26.82 -11.99 4.28
C ASN A 243 27.76 -12.10 3.07
N ALA A 244 28.27 -10.99 2.54
CA ALA A 244 29.30 -11.01 1.49
C ALA A 244 30.69 -11.39 2.02
N GLY A 245 30.77 -12.53 2.72
CA GLY A 245 32.01 -13.25 2.91
C GLY A 245 32.46 -13.81 1.56
N ARG A 246 33.44 -13.14 0.96
CA ARG A 246 34.48 -13.75 0.11
C ARG A 246 33.98 -14.83 -0.86
N ASN A 247 33.17 -14.47 -1.86
CA ASN A 247 32.91 -15.34 -3.01
C ASN A 247 32.98 -14.53 -4.31
N GLU A 248 33.84 -15.01 -5.21
CA GLU A 248 34.32 -14.35 -6.43
C GLU A 248 33.26 -14.25 -7.54
N SER A 249 32.31 -13.32 -7.44
CA SER A 249 31.41 -13.01 -8.57
C SER A 249 30.97 -11.54 -8.64
N SER A 250 31.65 -10.62 -7.97
CA SER A 250 31.50 -9.18 -8.21
C SER A 250 32.12 -8.82 -9.55
N ARG A 251 31.33 -8.85 -10.62
CA ARG A 251 31.72 -8.30 -11.92
C ARG A 251 31.76 -6.79 -11.79
N LEU A 252 32.95 -6.21 -11.90
CA LEU A 252 33.13 -4.78 -12.11
C LEU A 252 32.52 -4.43 -13.48
N SER A 253 31.51 -3.58 -13.51
CA SER A 253 30.95 -3.07 -14.78
C SER A 253 31.97 -2.19 -15.49
N PRO A 254 32.14 -2.30 -16.83
CA PRO A 254 33.15 -1.55 -17.59
C PRO A 254 33.01 -0.03 -17.51
N ASP A 255 31.84 0.48 -17.11
CA ASP A 255 31.53 1.91 -16.98
C ASP A 255 32.20 2.60 -15.78
N SER A 256 32.87 1.84 -14.91
CA SER A 256 33.55 2.41 -13.73
C SER A 256 34.85 3.16 -14.06
N LEU A 257 35.28 3.17 -15.32
CA LEU A 257 36.55 3.81 -15.74
C LEU A 257 36.43 5.33 -15.98
N GLY A 258 35.26 5.94 -15.81
CA GLY A 258 35.02 7.35 -16.15
C GLY A 258 34.79 8.34 -15.00
N ASN A 259 34.50 7.91 -13.78
CA ASN A 259 34.08 8.83 -12.71
C ASN A 259 34.82 8.60 -11.38
N PRO A 260 35.81 9.43 -11.01
CA PRO A 260 36.56 9.30 -9.77
C PRO A 260 35.74 9.61 -8.50
N ASN A 261 34.48 10.05 -8.63
CA ASN A 261 33.56 10.34 -7.53
C ASN A 261 32.24 9.55 -7.58
N GLY A 262 32.14 8.51 -8.42
CA GLY A 262 30.97 7.64 -8.46
C GLY A 262 30.90 6.77 -7.20
N ALA A 263 29.78 6.83 -6.46
CA ALA A 263 29.50 5.86 -5.40
C ALA A 263 29.63 4.43 -5.98
N PRO A 264 30.17 3.46 -5.22
CA PRO A 264 30.32 2.10 -5.72
C PRO A 264 28.96 1.53 -6.14
N VAL A 265 28.79 1.29 -7.44
CA VAL A 265 27.59 0.66 -7.99
C VAL A 265 27.71 -0.84 -7.76
N PHE A 266 26.76 -1.42 -7.01
CA PHE A 266 26.68 -2.86 -6.79
C PHE A 266 25.53 -3.44 -7.60
N GLU A 267 25.83 -4.42 -8.45
CA GLU A 267 24.85 -5.11 -9.27
C GLU A 267 24.61 -6.53 -8.73
N THR A 268 23.37 -6.84 -8.35
CA THR A 268 22.98 -8.20 -7.94
C THR A 268 22.28 -8.90 -9.10
N PRO A 269 22.82 -10.01 -9.64
CA PRO A 269 22.14 -10.77 -10.68
C PRO A 269 20.90 -11.46 -10.08
N ILE A 270 19.71 -10.99 -10.46
CA ILE A 270 18.43 -11.54 -9.96
C ILE A 270 18.00 -12.77 -10.77
N GLY A 271 18.21 -12.73 -12.09
CA GLY A 271 17.57 -13.70 -12.97
C GLY A 271 17.76 -13.44 -14.46
N LYS A 272 16.95 -14.12 -15.27
CA LYS A 272 16.98 -14.04 -16.73
C LYS A 272 15.60 -13.70 -17.28
N LEU A 273 15.55 -12.68 -18.15
CA LEU A 273 14.37 -12.35 -18.92
C LEU A 273 14.45 -13.03 -20.30
N MET A 274 13.35 -13.64 -20.73
CA MET A 274 13.26 -14.43 -21.95
C MET A 274 12.02 -14.04 -22.75
N PHE A 275 12.22 -13.74 -24.04
CA PHE A 275 11.17 -13.43 -25.01
C PHE A 275 11.10 -14.58 -26.01
N PRO A 276 10.34 -15.65 -25.75
CA PRO A 276 10.38 -16.88 -26.54
C PRO A 276 9.98 -16.66 -28.01
N ASP A 277 9.09 -15.69 -28.24
CA ASP A 277 8.51 -15.42 -29.55
C ASP A 277 9.17 -14.21 -30.25
N TYR A 278 10.24 -13.63 -29.67
CA TYR A 278 10.97 -12.51 -30.24
C TYR A 278 12.37 -12.94 -30.71
N SER A 279 12.72 -12.58 -31.95
CA SER A 279 14.07 -12.70 -32.45
C SER A 279 14.43 -11.47 -33.28
N PRO A 280 15.56 -10.80 -33.02
CA PRO A 280 15.95 -9.58 -33.73
C PRO A 280 16.15 -9.79 -35.25
N GLN A 281 16.31 -11.03 -35.70
CA GLN A 281 16.53 -11.37 -37.11
C GLN A 281 15.22 -11.68 -37.88
N PHE A 282 14.18 -12.14 -37.18
CA PHE A 282 12.98 -12.69 -37.82
C PHE A 282 11.68 -11.95 -37.45
N THR A 283 11.68 -11.18 -36.36
CA THR A 283 10.51 -10.42 -35.93
C THR A 283 10.46 -9.10 -36.69
N ALA A 284 9.37 -8.87 -37.42
CA ALA A 284 9.14 -7.60 -38.10
C ALA A 284 8.96 -6.46 -37.06
N PRO A 285 9.36 -5.21 -37.36
CA PRO A 285 9.27 -4.08 -36.43
C PRO A 285 7.86 -3.82 -35.89
N ASP A 286 6.83 -4.10 -36.69
CA ASP A 286 5.42 -3.89 -36.34
C ASP A 286 4.74 -5.13 -35.73
N ASP A 287 5.45 -6.26 -35.61
CA ASP A 287 4.90 -7.47 -35.02
C ASP A 287 4.81 -7.30 -33.49
N THR A 288 3.60 -7.38 -32.98
CA THR A 288 3.29 -7.29 -31.55
C THR A 288 2.90 -8.63 -30.93
N LYS A 289 2.87 -9.72 -31.72
CA LYS A 289 2.44 -11.04 -31.22
C LYS A 289 3.36 -11.57 -30.13
N TRP A 290 4.66 -11.29 -30.23
CA TRP A 290 5.66 -11.70 -29.23
C TRP A 290 5.46 -11.05 -27.85
N MET A 291 4.71 -9.95 -27.78
CA MET A 291 4.44 -9.24 -26.52
C MET A 291 3.53 -10.02 -25.58
N LYS A 292 2.76 -10.98 -26.09
CA LYS A 292 1.79 -11.74 -25.29
C LYS A 292 2.44 -12.63 -24.23
N ARG A 293 3.74 -12.91 -24.36
CA ARG A 293 4.42 -13.89 -23.50
C ARG A 293 5.87 -13.53 -23.29
N VAL A 294 6.22 -13.32 -22.03
CA VAL A 294 7.57 -13.10 -21.54
C VAL A 294 7.79 -13.99 -20.31
N TYR A 295 8.96 -14.60 -20.19
CA TYR A 295 9.34 -15.36 -19.01
C TYR A 295 10.41 -14.62 -18.22
N LEU A 296 10.21 -14.49 -16.92
CA LEU A 296 11.23 -14.07 -15.97
C LEU A 296 11.60 -15.27 -15.10
N TYR A 297 12.84 -15.72 -15.21
CA TYR A 297 13.42 -16.73 -14.34
C TYR A 297 14.13 -16.03 -13.19
N VAL A 298 13.70 -16.25 -11.95
CA VAL A 298 14.30 -15.67 -10.74
C VAL A 298 15.07 -16.76 -10.00
N GLY A 299 16.36 -16.57 -9.81
CA GLY A 299 17.24 -17.60 -9.26
C GLY A 299 17.21 -18.90 -10.10
N ARG A 300 17.20 -20.05 -9.42
CA ARG A 300 17.22 -21.39 -10.06
C ARG A 300 15.85 -22.06 -10.17
N TYR A 301 14.90 -21.69 -9.31
CA TYR A 301 13.70 -22.51 -9.07
C TYR A 301 12.39 -21.80 -9.35
N GLN A 302 12.41 -20.55 -9.79
CA GLN A 302 11.20 -19.76 -9.99
C GLN A 302 11.12 -19.21 -11.41
N ARG A 303 9.94 -19.38 -12.03
CA ARG A 303 9.60 -18.76 -13.29
C ARG A 303 8.30 -17.98 -13.14
N MET A 304 8.27 -16.78 -13.67
CA MET A 304 7.06 -15.98 -13.80
C MET A 304 6.72 -15.80 -15.27
N THR A 305 5.44 -15.92 -15.59
CA THR A 305 4.90 -15.61 -16.92
C THR A 305 4.30 -14.21 -16.90
N GLY A 306 4.72 -13.39 -17.85
CA GLY A 306 4.29 -12.01 -18.02
C GLY A 306 4.06 -11.65 -19.48
N GLU A 307 3.81 -10.37 -19.71
CA GLU A 307 3.50 -9.80 -21.02
C GLU A 307 4.10 -8.39 -21.15
N VAL A 308 4.29 -7.94 -22.39
CA VAL A 308 4.64 -6.55 -22.68
C VAL A 308 3.36 -5.76 -22.95
N LYS A 309 3.19 -4.65 -22.26
CA LYS A 309 2.05 -3.76 -22.41
C LYS A 309 2.48 -2.34 -22.79
N LYS A 310 1.78 -1.77 -23.78
CA LYS A 310 1.86 -0.34 -24.07
C LYS A 310 1.18 0.43 -22.95
N LEU A 311 1.86 1.45 -22.43
CA LEU A 311 1.32 2.32 -21.40
C LEU A 311 0.28 3.28 -22.03
N PRO A 312 -0.94 3.39 -21.46
CA PRO A 312 -1.91 4.40 -21.90
C PRO A 312 -1.37 5.83 -21.74
N GLN A 313 -0.59 6.05 -20.67
CA GLN A 313 0.12 7.29 -20.38
C GLN A 313 1.63 6.98 -20.32
N PRO A 314 2.46 7.56 -21.20
CA PRO A 314 3.90 7.41 -21.15
C PRO A 314 4.46 7.93 -19.82
N LEU A 315 5.45 7.23 -19.26
CA LEU A 315 6.10 7.62 -18.01
C LEU A 315 7.40 8.35 -18.31
N ALA A 316 7.60 9.52 -17.71
CA ALA A 316 8.85 10.27 -17.79
C ALA A 316 9.76 9.90 -16.61
N ILE A 317 11.00 9.51 -16.90
CA ILE A 317 12.05 9.34 -15.89
C ILE A 317 12.69 10.70 -15.68
N VAL A 318 12.64 11.19 -14.45
CA VAL A 318 13.15 12.51 -14.08
C VAL A 318 14.31 12.34 -13.12
N GLN A 319 15.38 13.09 -13.34
CA GLN A 319 16.58 13.10 -12.50
C GLN A 319 16.89 14.52 -12.04
N ARG A 320 17.49 14.66 -10.86
CA ARG A 320 18.08 15.92 -10.40
C ARG A 320 19.34 16.22 -11.19
N ARG A 321 19.41 17.41 -11.78
CA ARG A 321 20.56 17.83 -12.59
C ARG A 321 21.83 17.83 -11.73
N GLN A 322 22.88 17.14 -12.17
CA GLN A 322 24.17 17.18 -11.49
C GLN A 322 24.80 18.56 -11.66
N LYS A 323 25.18 19.20 -10.56
CA LYS A 323 25.81 20.53 -10.56
C LYS A 323 27.32 20.39 -10.66
N GLU A 324 27.93 21.20 -11.52
CA GLU A 324 29.38 21.41 -11.51
C GLU A 324 29.82 21.90 -10.11
N PRO A 325 30.91 21.38 -9.54
CA PRO A 325 31.34 21.65 -8.16
C PRO A 325 31.73 23.11 -7.89
N SER A 326 31.68 24.00 -8.89
CA SER A 326 32.00 25.42 -8.79
C SER A 326 30.81 26.36 -8.61
N ALA A 327 29.56 25.87 -8.55
CA ALA A 327 28.36 26.70 -8.40
C ALA A 327 28.07 27.05 -6.93
N ALA A 328 27.76 28.32 -6.65
CA ALA A 328 27.54 28.84 -5.30
C ALA A 328 26.31 28.23 -4.60
N ALA A 329 26.33 28.27 -3.27
CA ALA A 329 25.39 27.57 -2.37
C ALA A 329 23.93 28.07 -2.37
N ASP A 330 23.55 28.98 -3.28
CA ASP A 330 22.20 29.58 -3.32
C ASP A 330 21.36 29.18 -4.55
N ASP A 331 21.84 28.22 -5.36
CA ASP A 331 21.09 27.78 -6.53
C ASP A 331 20.03 26.73 -6.19
N LYS A 332 18.79 26.99 -6.63
CA LYS A 332 17.61 26.14 -6.47
C LYS A 332 17.84 24.74 -7.06
N GLU A 333 17.10 23.75 -6.57
CA GLU A 333 17.08 22.42 -7.17
C GLU A 333 16.51 22.50 -8.60
N GLU A 334 17.09 21.75 -9.54
CA GLU A 334 16.61 21.62 -10.92
C GLU A 334 16.43 20.15 -11.28
N LEU A 335 15.38 19.86 -12.05
CA LEU A 335 15.07 18.53 -12.55
C LEU A 335 15.24 18.49 -14.08
N GLU A 336 15.59 17.33 -14.62
CA GLU A 336 15.63 17.09 -16.06
C GLU A 336 14.95 15.77 -16.41
N ILE A 337 14.26 15.75 -17.55
CA ILE A 337 13.68 14.53 -18.12
C ILE A 337 14.81 13.77 -18.80
N VAL A 338 15.14 12.60 -18.25
CA VAL A 338 16.13 11.70 -18.81
C VAL A 338 15.50 10.95 -19.98
N GLU A 339 14.34 10.34 -19.75
CA GLU A 339 13.74 9.39 -20.69
C GLU A 339 12.22 9.35 -20.63
N ILE A 340 11.62 8.83 -21.71
CA ILE A 340 10.19 8.59 -21.81
C ILE A 340 9.95 7.11 -22.13
N VAL A 341 9.37 6.41 -21.17
CA VAL A 341 8.99 5.00 -21.26
C VAL A 341 7.57 4.90 -21.81
N LYS A 342 7.40 4.11 -22.88
CA LYS A 342 6.10 3.88 -23.54
C LYS A 342 5.55 2.48 -23.34
N TYR A 343 6.40 1.54 -22.93
CA TYR A 343 6.06 0.13 -22.77
C TYR A 343 6.59 -0.37 -21.43
N LYS A 344 5.85 -1.29 -20.80
CA LYS A 344 6.28 -2.00 -19.60
C LYS A 344 6.25 -3.50 -19.81
N ILE A 345 7.12 -4.21 -19.11
CA ILE A 345 7.12 -5.66 -19.00
C ILE A 345 6.45 -5.98 -17.68
N TYR A 346 5.32 -6.68 -17.73
CA TYR A 346 4.41 -6.81 -16.60
C TYR A 346 4.23 -8.27 -16.17
N PHE A 347 4.47 -8.54 -14.89
CA PHE A 347 4.33 -9.86 -14.27
C PHE A 347 3.32 -9.79 -13.12
N LYS A 348 2.08 -10.23 -13.37
CA LYS A 348 0.98 -10.29 -12.37
C LYS A 348 0.78 -11.66 -11.73
N ASN A 349 1.20 -12.72 -12.41
CA ASN A 349 0.92 -14.08 -11.97
C ASN A 349 1.91 -14.52 -10.89
N ARG A 350 1.48 -15.47 -10.04
CA ARG A 350 2.36 -16.05 -9.01
C ARG A 350 3.54 -16.79 -9.67
N PRO A 351 4.73 -16.80 -9.04
CA PRO A 351 5.85 -17.61 -9.52
C PRO A 351 5.51 -19.10 -9.53
N GLU A 352 5.86 -19.76 -10.62
CA GLU A 352 5.76 -21.21 -10.79
C GLU A 352 7.11 -21.87 -10.43
N PRO A 353 7.09 -23.02 -9.74
CA PRO A 353 8.31 -23.78 -9.49
C PRO A 353 8.85 -24.36 -10.80
N VAL A 354 10.18 -24.31 -10.95
CA VAL A 354 10.89 -24.93 -12.06
C VAL A 354 11.76 -26.05 -11.50
N ASN A 355 11.55 -27.27 -12.00
CA ASN A 355 12.47 -28.36 -11.74
C ASN A 355 13.69 -28.21 -12.65
N ASP A 356 14.89 -28.39 -12.10
CA ASP A 356 16.10 -28.52 -12.92
C ASP A 356 15.88 -29.69 -13.91
N ILE A 357 16.01 -29.40 -15.21
CA ILE A 357 16.09 -30.44 -16.26
C ILE A 357 17.52 -30.98 -16.29
#